data_AF-A0A9Q0Y0J5-F1
#
_entry.id   AF-A0A9Q0Y0J5-F1
#
_cell.length_a   1.000
_cell.length_b   1.000
_cell.length_c   1.000
_cell.angle_alpha   90.00
_cell.angle_beta   90.00
_cell.angle_gamma   90.00
#
_symmetry.space_group_name_H-M   'P 1'
#
loop_
_entity.id
_entity.type
_entity.pdbx_description
1 polymer ?
#
loop_
_entity_poly.entity_id
_entity_poly.type
_entity_poly.pdbx_seq_one_letter_code
_entity_poly.pdbx_strand_id
1 'polypeptide(L)'
;GLPTSTLKVYIAAIAAHQPTHSEASSLFQHPTVKQFLKGLKNLCPTQNHLVPQWSLTIIFNRLIRFPFEPIGAVSLHMLSLKTAFLLAITSVCRSSELTALHADPPFLQFHPNK
;
A
#
# COMPACT_ATOMS: atom_id res chain seq x y z
N GLY A 1 -3.36 16.08 -11.29
CA GLY A 1 -2.03 16.22 -11.92
C GLY A 1 -1.24 14.93 -11.73
N LEU A 2 -0.26 14.66 -12.59
CA LEU A 2 0.65 13.52 -12.42
C LEU A 2 1.49 13.69 -11.14
N PRO A 3 1.70 12.62 -10.34
CA PRO A 3 2.48 12.73 -9.13
C PRO A 3 3.97 12.94 -9.47
N THR A 4 4.67 13.68 -8.61
CA THR A 4 6.10 14.00 -8.79
C THR A 4 6.98 12.75 -8.87
N SER A 5 6.55 11.63 -8.27
CA SER A 5 7.22 10.33 -8.38
C SER A 5 7.22 9.79 -9.82
N THR A 6 6.08 9.84 -10.51
CA THR A 6 5.95 9.38 -11.90
C THR A 6 6.80 10.24 -12.84
N LEU A 7 6.83 11.56 -12.64
CA LEU A 7 7.69 12.45 -13.43
C LEU A 7 9.17 12.13 -13.24
N LYS A 8 9.61 11.82 -12.01
CA LYS A 8 11.00 11.37 -11.78
C LYS A 8 11.31 10.06 -12.52
N VAL A 9 10.37 9.12 -12.58
CA VAL A 9 10.54 7.88 -13.36
C VAL A 9 10.71 8.18 -14.85
N TYR A 10 9.89 9.08 -15.42
CA TYR A 10 10.05 9.48 -16.82
C TYR A 10 11.38 10.17 -17.10
N ILE A 11 11.83 11.08 -16.22
CA ILE A 11 13.14 11.73 -16.36
C ILE A 11 14.27 10.69 -16.33
N ALA A 12 14.17 9.69 -15.45
CA ALA A 12 15.15 8.60 -15.38
C ALA A 12 15.14 7.73 -16.65
N ALA A 13 13.97 7.42 -17.20
CA ALA A 13 13.84 6.67 -18.45
C ALA A 13 14.45 7.45 -19.63
N ILE A 14 14.17 8.76 -19.74
CA ILE A 14 14.76 9.62 -20.77
C ILE A 14 16.28 9.69 -20.61
N ALA A 15 16.77 9.83 -19.37
CA ALA A 15 18.21 9.83 -19.08
C ALA A 15 18.90 8.54 -19.53
N ALA A 16 18.22 7.39 -19.41
CA ALA A 16 18.77 6.09 -19.79
C ALA A 16 18.88 5.89 -21.30
N HIS A 17 18.05 6.58 -22.10
CA HIS A 17 18.00 6.44 -23.55
C HIS A 17 18.76 7.56 -24.30
N GLN A 18 19.36 8.51 -23.59
CA GLN A 18 20.17 9.54 -24.23
C GLN A 18 21.61 9.05 -24.41
N PRO A 19 22.13 9.01 -25.65
CA PRO A 19 23.53 8.70 -25.90
C PRO A 19 24.39 9.76 -25.20
N THR A 20 25.42 9.30 -24.51
CA THR A 20 26.33 10.07 -23.66
C THR A 20 27.11 11.09 -24.50
N HIS A 21 26.47 12.18 -24.91
CA HIS A 21 27.08 13.22 -25.70
C HIS A 21 26.71 14.58 -25.12
N SER A 22 27.75 15.29 -24.69
CA SER A 22 27.77 16.59 -24.02
C SER A 22 27.12 16.64 -22.63
N GLU A 23 27.99 16.82 -21.63
CA GLU A 23 27.71 17.17 -20.22
C GLU A 23 27.59 15.95 -19.29
N ALA A 24 28.66 15.72 -18.50
CA ALA A 24 28.77 14.68 -17.47
C ALA A 24 27.83 14.88 -16.26
N SER A 25 26.71 15.57 -16.46
CA SER A 25 25.72 15.88 -15.44
C SER A 25 24.44 15.10 -15.72
N SER A 26 24.04 14.25 -14.77
CA SER A 26 22.74 13.56 -14.80
C SER A 26 21.62 14.54 -15.15
N LEU A 27 20.62 14.16 -15.97
CA LEU A 27 19.48 15.04 -16.31
C LEU A 27 18.81 15.69 -15.09
N PHE A 28 18.85 15.02 -13.93
CA PHE A 28 18.36 15.55 -12.66
C PHE A 28 19.16 16.75 -12.11
N GLN A 29 20.40 16.91 -12.54
CA GLN A 29 21.29 17.99 -12.15
C GLN A 29 21.07 19.24 -12.99
N HIS A 30 20.47 19.12 -14.18
CA HIS A 30 20.19 20.24 -15.07
C HIS A 30 19.30 21.30 -14.38
N PRO A 31 19.67 22.60 -14.42
CA PRO A 31 19.00 23.65 -13.65
C PRO A 31 17.51 23.78 -13.99
N THR A 32 17.14 23.63 -15.26
CA THR A 32 15.74 23.68 -15.70
C THR A 32 14.90 22.55 -15.12
N VAL A 33 15.46 21.32 -15.04
CA VAL A 33 14.75 20.16 -14.48
C VAL A 33 14.54 20.35 -12.98
N LYS A 34 15.54 20.87 -12.27
CA LYS A 34 15.42 21.21 -10.84
C LYS A 34 14.37 22.30 -10.60
N GLN A 35 14.39 23.37 -11.38
CA GLN A 35 13.41 24.46 -11.27
C GLN A 35 12.00 23.99 -11.58
N PHE A 36 11.83 23.16 -12.61
CA PHE A 36 10.55 22.54 -12.97
C PHE A 36 10.01 21.65 -11.86
N LEU A 37 10.82 20.72 -11.34
CA LEU A 37 10.42 19.84 -10.22
C LEU A 37 10.12 20.63 -8.94
N LYS A 38 10.86 21.73 -8.68
CA LYS A 38 10.60 22.65 -7.56
C LYS A 38 9.26 23.38 -7.75
N GLY A 39 9.00 23.91 -8.95
CA GLY A 39 7.73 24.56 -9.29
C GLY A 39 6.55 23.60 -9.14
N LEU A 40 6.69 22.37 -9.62
CA LEU A 40 5.70 21.30 -9.45
C LEU A 40 5.42 20.98 -7.99
N LYS A 41 6.45 20.86 -7.15
CA LYS A 41 6.28 20.63 -5.71
C LYS A 41 5.53 21.80 -5.04
N ASN A 42 5.73 23.03 -5.52
CA ASN A 42 5.05 24.20 -4.99
C ASN A 42 3.59 24.29 -5.48
N LEU A 43 3.33 23.96 -6.75
CA LEU A 43 1.98 23.93 -7.34
C LEU A 43 1.14 22.75 -6.83
N CYS A 44 1.79 21.64 -6.51
CA CYS A 44 1.18 20.43 -6.00
C CYS A 44 1.92 20.02 -4.72
N PRO A 45 1.69 20.70 -3.59
CA PRO A 45 2.27 20.28 -2.32
C PRO A 45 1.86 18.84 -2.08
N THR A 46 2.82 17.99 -1.71
CA THR A 46 2.53 16.61 -1.34
C THR A 46 1.52 16.66 -0.20
N GLN A 47 0.24 16.39 -0.48
CA GLN A 47 -0.73 16.12 0.56
C GLN A 47 -0.26 14.84 1.23
N ASN A 48 0.53 15.01 2.30
CA ASN A 48 0.73 13.94 3.24
C ASN A 48 -0.64 13.78 3.89
N HIS A 49 -1.44 12.88 3.33
CA HIS A 49 -2.69 12.50 3.96
C HIS A 49 -2.27 11.88 5.28
N LEU A 50 -2.32 12.67 6.36
CA LEU A 50 -2.09 12.17 7.69
C LEU A 50 -3.15 11.11 7.87
N VAL A 51 -2.74 9.86 7.72
CA VAL A 51 -3.62 8.73 7.96
C VAL A 51 -4.05 8.92 9.41
N PRO A 52 -5.37 9.03 9.69
CA PRO A 52 -5.81 9.27 11.05
C PRO A 52 -5.18 8.22 11.95
N GLN A 53 -4.72 8.63 13.13
CA GLN A 53 -4.03 7.75 14.05
C GLN A 53 -4.93 6.54 14.33
N TRP A 54 -4.53 5.41 13.77
CA TRP A 54 -5.29 4.18 13.82
C TRP A 54 -5.09 3.53 15.18
N SER A 55 -6.15 3.45 15.99
CA SER A 55 -6.10 2.80 17.30
C SER A 55 -6.69 1.41 17.23
N LEU A 56 -5.81 0.41 17.28
CA LEU A 56 -6.19 -1.01 17.29
C LEU A 56 -7.16 -1.33 18.43
N THR A 57 -6.97 -0.71 19.59
CA THR A 57 -7.82 -0.87 20.77
C THR A 57 -9.27 -0.49 20.50
N ILE A 58 -9.51 0.61 19.77
CA ILE A 58 -10.87 1.05 19.42
C ILE A 58 -11.54 0.04 18.50
N ILE A 59 -10.78 -0.48 17.54
CA ILE A 59 -11.29 -1.41 16.52
C ILE A 59 -11.62 -2.75 17.15
N PHE A 60 -10.76 -3.28 18.00
CA PHE A 60 -11.06 -4.50 18.75
C PHE A 60 -12.29 -4.34 19.65
N ASN A 61 -12.45 -3.20 20.32
CA ASN A 61 -13.65 -2.92 21.10
C ASN A 61 -14.93 -2.88 20.23
N ARG A 62 -14.81 -2.48 18.96
CA ARG A 62 -15.92 -2.56 17.99
C ARG A 62 -16.17 -3.98 17.48
N LEU A 63 -15.11 -4.77 17.24
CA LEU A 63 -15.22 -6.15 16.73
C LEU A 63 -15.91 -7.11 17.70
N ILE A 64 -15.91 -6.81 19.00
CA ILE A 64 -16.60 -7.60 20.04
C ILE A 64 -18.04 -7.14 20.29
N ARG A 65 -18.58 -6.23 19.47
CA ARG A 65 -19.94 -5.68 19.59
C ARG A 65 -20.72 -5.93 18.30
N PHE A 66 -22.03 -5.67 18.35
CA PHE A 66 -22.87 -5.57 17.16
C PHE A 66 -22.23 -4.61 16.13
N PRO A 67 -22.16 -4.94 14.82
CA PRO A 67 -22.79 -6.08 14.14
C PRO A 67 -21.94 -7.36 14.08
N PHE A 68 -20.75 -7.38 14.68
CA PHE A 68 -19.78 -8.50 14.57
C PHE A 68 -19.97 -9.60 15.61
N GLU A 69 -20.80 -9.35 16.61
CA GLU A 69 -21.26 -10.28 17.64
C GLU A 69 -22.78 -10.10 17.85
N PRO A 70 -23.54 -11.16 18.16
CA PRO A 70 -23.09 -12.55 18.40
C PRO A 70 -22.79 -13.31 17.10
N ILE A 71 -21.74 -14.14 17.10
CA ILE A 71 -21.27 -14.90 15.92
C ILE A 71 -22.33 -15.81 15.28
N GLY A 72 -23.33 -16.25 16.03
CA GLY A 72 -24.42 -17.08 15.49
C GLY A 72 -25.46 -16.30 14.67
N ALA A 73 -25.53 -14.98 14.81
CA ALA A 73 -26.52 -14.13 14.14
C ALA A 73 -25.90 -13.14 13.14
N VAL A 74 -24.57 -13.08 13.05
CA VAL A 74 -23.87 -12.18 12.13
C VAL A 74 -23.97 -12.67 10.70
N SER A 75 -24.14 -11.74 9.75
CA SER A 75 -24.09 -12.08 8.32
C SER A 75 -22.71 -12.60 7.92
N LEU A 76 -22.66 -13.51 6.94
CA LEU A 76 -21.41 -14.04 6.41
C LEU A 76 -20.45 -12.91 5.97
N HIS A 77 -20.98 -11.86 5.33
CA HIS A 77 -20.18 -10.70 4.93
C HIS A 77 -19.46 -10.03 6.11
N MET A 78 -20.16 -9.78 7.22
CA MET A 78 -19.56 -9.14 8.39
C MET A 78 -18.57 -10.07 9.11
N LEU A 79 -18.84 -11.37 9.11
CA LEU A 79 -17.92 -12.38 9.62
C LEU A 79 -16.64 -12.46 8.76
N SER A 80 -16.77 -12.43 7.43
CA SER A 80 -15.64 -12.37 6.49
C SER A 80 -14.81 -11.12 6.68
N LEU A 81 -15.43 -9.96 6.91
CA LEU A 81 -14.70 -8.72 7.18
C LEU A 81 -13.91 -8.81 8.49
N LYS A 82 -14.53 -9.31 9.56
CA LYS A 82 -13.89 -9.49 10.87
C LYS A 82 -12.72 -10.46 10.79
N THR A 83 -12.89 -11.59 10.10
CA THR A 83 -11.83 -12.60 9.92
C THR A 83 -10.70 -12.10 9.03
N ALA A 84 -11.00 -11.48 7.88
CA ALA A 84 -9.99 -10.90 7.00
C ALA A 84 -9.19 -9.78 7.69
N PHE A 85 -9.87 -8.93 8.46
CA PHE A 85 -9.22 -7.89 9.26
C PHE A 85 -8.26 -8.48 10.30
N LEU A 86 -8.74 -9.45 11.10
CA LEU A 86 -7.92 -10.10 12.11
C LEU A 86 -6.72 -10.83 11.49
N LEU A 87 -6.94 -11.57 10.40
CA LEU A 87 -5.89 -12.26 9.67
C LEU A 87 -4.83 -11.28 9.16
N ALA A 88 -5.23 -10.14 8.61
CA ALA A 88 -4.31 -9.12 8.09
C ALA A 88 -3.39 -8.56 9.17
N ILE A 89 -3.93 -8.26 10.36
CA ILE A 89 -3.15 -7.65 11.44
C ILE A 89 -2.26 -8.67 12.18
N THR A 90 -2.65 -9.95 12.23
CA THR A 90 -1.87 -10.98 12.93
C THR A 90 -0.79 -11.59 12.05
N SER A 91 -1.02 -11.70 10.74
CA SER A 91 -0.05 -12.26 9.79
C SER A 91 1.04 -11.28 9.37
N VAL A 92 0.79 -9.96 9.48
CA VAL A 92 1.68 -8.91 8.97
C VAL A 92 1.98 -9.10 7.47
N CYS A 93 1.05 -9.73 6.74
CA CYS A 93 1.16 -9.98 5.31
C CYS A 93 0.63 -8.80 4.49
N ARG A 94 1.16 -8.64 3.27
CA ARG A 94 0.62 -7.66 2.31
C ARG A 94 -0.76 -8.08 1.81
N SER A 95 -1.57 -7.13 1.34
CA SER A 95 -2.89 -7.41 0.78
C SER A 95 -2.86 -8.42 -0.39
N SER A 96 -1.80 -8.39 -1.21
CA SER A 96 -1.60 -9.35 -2.30
C SER A 96 -1.34 -10.77 -1.79
N GLU A 97 -0.64 -10.92 -0.66
CA GLU A 97 -0.36 -12.22 -0.04
C GLU A 97 -1.63 -12.78 0.61
N LEU A 98 -2.43 -11.93 1.27
CA LEU A 98 -3.74 -12.29 1.80
C LEU A 98 -4.69 -12.80 0.70
N THR A 99 -4.63 -12.18 -0.48
CA THR A 99 -5.47 -12.61 -1.62
C THR A 99 -5.00 -13.93 -2.22
N ALA A 100 -3.74 -14.29 -2.03
CA ALA A 100 -3.18 -15.55 -2.51
C ALA A 100 -3.44 -16.75 -1.56
N LEU A 101 -4.02 -16.52 -0.38
CA LEU A 101 -4.41 -17.60 0.53
C LEU A 101 -5.54 -18.43 -0.09
N HIS A 102 -5.29 -19.74 -0.19
CA HIS A 102 -6.26 -20.71 -0.70
C HIS A 102 -6.51 -21.81 0.31
N ALA A 103 -7.76 -22.26 0.40
CA ALA A 103 -8.15 -23.40 1.24
C ALA A 103 -8.08 -24.74 0.48
N ASP A 104 -7.82 -24.72 -0.82
CA ASP A 104 -7.76 -25.94 -1.63
C ASP A 104 -6.49 -26.75 -1.36
N PRO A 105 -6.56 -28.09 -1.45
CA PRO A 105 -5.36 -28.93 -1.55
C PRO A 105 -4.52 -28.52 -2.78
N PRO A 106 -3.18 -28.46 -2.70
CA PRO A 106 -2.31 -28.88 -1.59
C PRO A 106 -1.94 -27.74 -0.61
N PHE A 107 -2.56 -26.55 -0.70
CA PHE A 107 -2.14 -25.36 0.04
C PHE A 107 -2.58 -25.33 1.50
N LEU A 108 -3.59 -26.15 1.84
CA LEU A 108 -4.09 -26.33 3.20
C LEU A 108 -3.69 -27.70 3.75
N GLN A 109 -2.54 -27.80 4.42
CA GLN A 109 -2.06 -29.03 5.03
C GLN A 109 -2.09 -28.95 6.56
N PHE A 110 -2.98 -29.73 7.18
CA PHE A 110 -2.96 -29.93 8.63
C PHE A 110 -1.96 -31.04 8.95
N HIS A 111 -0.91 -30.72 9.70
CA HIS A 111 -0.05 -31.75 10.24
C HIS A 111 -0.77 -32.43 11.42
N PRO A 112 -0.87 -33.77 11.44
CA PRO A 112 -1.31 -34.45 12.65
C PRO A 112 -0.34 -34.10 13.79
N ASN A 113 -0.88 -33.70 14.94
CA ASN A 113 -0.10 -33.34 16.12
C ASN A 113 0.89 -34.47 16.46
N LYS A 114 2.13 -34.10 16.73
CA LYS A 114 3.16 -34.97 17.31
C LYS A 114 2.89 -35.22 18.79
#